data_AF-D8RHL4-F1
#
_entry.id   AF-D8RHL4-F1
#
_cell.length_a   1.000
_cell.length_b   1.000
_cell.length_c   1.000
_cell.angle_alpha   90.00
_cell.angle_beta   90.00
_cell.angle_gamma   90.00
#
_symmetry.space_group_name_H-M   'P 1'
#
loop_
_entity.id
_entity.type
_entity.pdbx_description
1 polymer ?
#
loop_
_entity_poly.entity_id
_entity_poly.type
_entity_poly.pdbx_seq_one_letter_code
_entity_poly.pdbx_strand_id
1 'polypeptide(L)' 'VEKASVNPYRDFRESMVEMILKKDLFHYRDLEELLRTYLMLNNEKFHDLIIRVFTDLWHQLYS' A
#
# COMPACT_ATOMS: atom_id res chain seq x y z
N VAL A 1 8.84 -2.27 -18.07
CA VAL A 1 9.25 -0.87 -17.81
C VAL A 1 8.89 -0.57 -16.38
N GLU A 2 9.88 -0.59 -15.46
CA GLU A 2 9.68 -0.03 -14.13
C GLU A 2 9.43 1.48 -14.33
N LYS A 3 8.24 1.96 -14.00
CA LYS A 3 8.04 3.40 -13.81
C LYS A 3 8.87 3.76 -12.59
N ALA A 4 10.11 4.18 -12.81
CA ALA A 4 10.92 4.79 -11.76
C ALA A 4 10.27 6.14 -11.42
N SER A 5 9.27 6.10 -10.52
CA SER A 5 8.66 7.31 -10.02
C SER A 5 9.65 8.10 -9.19
N VAL A 6 9.51 9.42 -9.27
CA VAL A 6 10.29 10.38 -8.50
C VAL A 6 10.00 10.24 -6.99
N ASN A 7 8.85 9.67 -6.61
CA ASN A 7 8.49 9.45 -5.21
C ASN A 7 7.73 8.13 -5.00
N PRO A 8 8.45 7.01 -4.81
CA PRO A 8 7.86 5.69 -4.58
C PRO A 8 6.91 5.65 -3.37
N TYR A 9 7.15 6.45 -2.32
CA TYR A 9 6.25 6.52 -1.16
C TYR A 9 4.85 7.02 -1.58
N ARG A 10 4.83 8.13 -2.33
CA ARG A 10 3.58 8.75 -2.80
C ARG A 10 2.83 7.81 -3.73
N ASP A 11 3.53 7.16 -4.64
CA ASP A 11 2.94 6.22 -5.59
C ASP A 11 2.26 5.03 -4.90
N PHE A 12 2.95 4.39 -3.95
CA PHE A 12 2.35 3.29 -3.18
C PHE A 12 1.14 3.77 -2.39
N ARG A 13 1.22 4.97 -1.79
CA ARG A 13 0.11 5.53 -1.00
C ARG A 13 -1.11 5.78 -1.87
N GLU A 14 -0.94 6.47 -3.00
CA GLU A 14 -2.04 6.78 -3.92
C GLU A 14 -2.66 5.49 -4.47
N SER A 15 -1.83 4.51 -4.83
CA SER A 15 -2.30 3.21 -5.33
C SER A 15 -3.06 2.41 -4.27
N MET A 16 -2.61 2.38 -3.01
CA MET A 16 -3.30 1.69 -1.91
C MET A 16 -4.65 2.34 -1.60
N VAL A 17 -4.70 3.68 -1.53
CA VAL A 17 -5.97 4.42 -1.31
C VAL A 17 -6.95 4.14 -2.45
N GLU A 18 -6.48 4.16 -3.69
CA GLU A 18 -7.31 3.83 -4.85
C GLU A 18 -7.86 2.40 -4.76
N MET A 19 -7.06 1.43 -4.32
CA MET A 19 -7.50 0.04 -4.17
C MET A 19 -8.52 -0.12 -3.03
N ILE A 20 -8.31 0.55 -1.91
CA ILE A 20 -9.26 0.54 -0.79
C ILE A 20 -10.62 1.08 -1.23
N LEU A 21 -10.63 2.23 -1.91
CA LEU A 21 -11.85 2.88 -2.36
C LEU A 21 -12.55 2.12 -3.50
N LYS A 22 -11.80 1.59 -4.47
CA LYS A 22 -12.40 0.90 -5.62
C LYS A 22 -12.93 -0.48 -5.30
N LYS A 23 -12.35 -1.15 -4.29
CA LYS A 23 -12.70 -2.53 -3.94
C LYS A 23 -13.42 -2.65 -2.59
N ASP A 24 -13.81 -1.51 -2.00
CA ASP A 24 -14.46 -1.43 -0.68
C ASP A 24 -13.74 -2.24 0.41
N LEU A 25 -12.40 -2.15 0.46
CA LEU A 25 -11.57 -2.90 1.42
C LEU A 25 -11.55 -2.19 2.78
N PHE A 26 -12.63 -2.34 3.55
CA PHE A 26 -12.76 -1.68 4.86
C PHE A 26 -12.63 -2.63 6.06
N HIS A 27 -12.54 -3.95 5.82
CA HIS A 27 -12.31 -4.90 6.89
C HIS A 27 -10.81 -5.13 7.10
N TYR A 28 -10.42 -5.45 8.35
CA TYR A 28 -9.05 -5.76 8.72
C TYR A 28 -8.40 -6.79 7.77
N ARG A 29 -9.16 -7.84 7.43
CA ARG A 29 -8.68 -8.92 6.55
C ARG A 29 -8.39 -8.44 5.13
N ASP A 30 -9.20 -7.54 4.61
CA ASP A 30 -9.03 -6.99 3.26
C ASP A 30 -7.76 -6.13 3.18
N LEU A 31 -7.50 -5.35 4.22
CA LEU A 31 -6.29 -4.54 4.34
C LEU A 31 -5.04 -5.40 4.55
N GLU A 32 -5.13 -6.50 5.32
CA GLU A 32 -4.05 -7.47 5.44
C GLU A 32 -3.73 -8.14 4.10
N GLU A 33 -4.76 -8.55 3.34
CA GLU A 33 -4.59 -9.15 2.02
C GLU A 33 -4.04 -8.15 0.99
N LEU A 34 -4.44 -6.89 1.09
CA LEU A 34 -3.86 -5.79 0.30
C LEU A 34 -2.36 -5.69 0.57
N LEU A 35 -1.94 -5.61 1.84
CA LEU A 35 -0.51 -5.54 2.19
C LEU A 35 0.27 -6.75 1.66
N ARG A 36 -0.26 -7.96 1.85
CA ARG A 36 0.36 -9.20 1.33
C ARG A 36 0.53 -9.15 -0.19
N THR A 37 -0.48 -8.66 -0.90
CA THR A 37 -0.44 -8.52 -2.36
C THR A 37 0.68 -7.56 -2.80
N TYR A 38 0.84 -6.41 -2.15
CA TYR A 38 1.93 -5.48 -2.48
C TYR A 38 3.30 -6.09 -2.19
N LEU A 39 3.49 -6.81 -1.08
CA LEU A 39 4.76 -7.45 -0.75
C LEU A 39 5.11 -8.55 -1.76
N MET A 40 4.13 -9.36 -2.20
CA MET A 40 4.36 -10.41 -3.21
C MET A 40 4.67 -9.85 -4.60
N LEU A 41 4.04 -8.74 -5.00
CA LEU A 41 4.18 -8.19 -6.35
C LEU A 41 5.39 -7.25 -6.53
N ASN A 42 6.03 -6.83 -5.44
CA ASN A 42 7.13 -5.86 -5.48
C ASN A 42 8.43 -6.48 -4.96
N ASN A 43 9.56 -6.02 -5.51
CA ASN A 43 10.89 -6.43 -5.08
C ASN A 43 11.12 -6.11 -3.59
N GLU A 44 11.84 -6.98 -2.89
CA GLU A 44 12.17 -6.86 -1.46
C GLU A 44 12.78 -5.50 -1.09
N LYS A 45 13.51 -4.84 -2.01
CA LYS A 45 14.05 -3.48 -1.82
C LYS A 45 13.00 -2.42 -1.49
N PHE A 46 11.72 -2.69 -1.80
CA PHE A 46 10.60 -1.79 -1.52
C PHE A 46 9.75 -2.23 -0.32
N HIS A 47 10.01 -3.39 0.29
CA HIS A 47 9.13 -3.92 1.34
C HIS A 47 9.04 -3.01 2.55
N ASP A 48 10.17 -2.50 3.05
CA ASP A 48 10.19 -1.54 4.16
C ASP A 48 9.36 -0.28 3.85
N LEU A 49 9.43 0.19 2.61
CA LEU A 49 8.67 1.35 2.15
C LEU A 49 7.16 1.05 2.08
N ILE A 50 6.79 -0.11 1.54
CA ILE A 50 5.40 -0.58 1.44
C ILE A 50 4.79 -0.71 2.84
N ILE A 51 5.51 -1.32 3.78
CA ILE A 51 5.07 -1.46 5.18
C ILE A 51 4.88 -0.08 5.80
N ARG A 52 5.83 0.84 5.63
CA ARG A 52 5.72 2.20 6.16
C ARG A 52 4.49 2.94 5.61
N VAL A 53 4.28 2.91 4.30
CA VAL A 53 3.10 3.52 3.66
C VAL A 53 1.80 2.92 4.23
N PHE A 54 1.75 1.60 4.38
CA PHE A 54 0.59 0.91 4.93
C PHE A 54 0.32 1.31 6.38
N THR A 55 1.35 1.35 7.23
CA THR A 55 1.23 1.78 8.63
C THR A 55 0.77 3.23 8.75
N ASP A 56 1.31 4.13 7.93
CA ASP A 56 0.90 5.54 7.91
C ASP A 56 -0.57 5.71 7.46
N LEU A 57 -1.01 4.91 6.48
CA LEU A 57 -2.43 4.85 6.08
C LEU A 57 -3.32 4.28 7.19
N TRP A 58 -2.87 3.23 7.87
CA TRP A 58 -3.59 2.63 9.00
C TRP A 58 -3.82 3.65 10.12
N HIS A 59 -2.77 4.38 10.50
CA HIS A 59 -2.89 5.46 11.48
C HIS A 59 -3.86 6.55 11.03
N GLN A 60 -3.94 6.87 9.74
CA GLN A 60 -4.88 7.88 9.24
C GLN A 60 -6.34 7.42 9.23
N LEU A 61 -6.59 6.12 9.02
CA LEU A 61 -7.94 5.57 8.97
C LEU A 61 -8.54 5.33 10.36
N TYR A 62 -7.69 5.09 11.37
CA TYR A 62 -8.12 4.63 12.70
C TYR A 62 -7.61 5.48 13.87
N SER A 63 -7.06 6.68 13.61
CA SER A 63 -6.76 7.71 14.62
C SER A 63 -7.91 8.70 14.78
#